data_AF-A0A1W9MMV5-F1
#
_entry.id   AF-A0A1W9MMV5-F1
#
_cell.length_a   1.000
_cell.length_b   1.000
_cell.length_c   1.000
_cell.angle_alpha   90.00
_cell.angle_beta   90.00
_cell.angle_gamma   90.00
#
_symmetry.space_group_name_H-M   'P 1'
#
loop_
_entity.id
_entity.type
_entity.pdbx_description
1 polymer ?
#
loop_
_entity_poly.entity_id
_entity_poly.type
_entity_poly.pdbx_seq_one_letter_code
_entity_poly.pdbx_strand_id
1 'polypeptide(L)'
;MGVNFVISVENLNNRTQEEVNRKFGVSKYSGDKFPEWKLFKYQGKHYAAWLMTPRYFQPEEDIERWEALRKYLVRIREYFGGGDVMVTNDVISMKLPPSDEDDDTFSLGWALSEEELAEPDYEIYPELKGIEELKGLA
;
A
#
# COMPACT_ATOMS: atom_id res chain seq x y z
N MET A 1 -3.04 -0.09 -21.56
CA MET A 1 -3.69 0.39 -20.32
C MET A 1 -3.20 -0.51 -19.21
N GLY A 2 -2.74 0.01 -18.07
CA GLY A 2 -2.27 -0.83 -16.98
C GLY A 2 -3.18 -0.69 -15.77
N VAL A 3 -3.19 -1.73 -14.94
CA VAL A 3 -4.05 -1.90 -13.78
C VAL A 3 -3.30 -1.43 -12.53
N ASN A 4 -3.74 -0.39 -11.82
CA ASN A 4 -3.08 0.00 -10.57
C ASN A 4 -3.50 -0.94 -9.43
N PHE A 5 -2.58 -1.19 -8.49
CA PHE A 5 -2.94 -1.85 -7.24
C PHE A 5 -3.59 -0.86 -6.29
N VAL A 6 -4.64 -1.30 -5.62
CA VAL A 6 -5.22 -0.61 -4.46
C VAL A 6 -4.80 -1.43 -3.25
N ILE A 7 -4.00 -0.81 -2.39
CA ILE A 7 -3.59 -1.42 -1.12
C ILE A 7 -4.42 -0.78 -0.03
N SER A 8 -5.01 -1.59 0.86
CA SER A 8 -5.77 -1.13 2.02
C SER A 8 -5.18 -1.75 3.28
N VAL A 9 -4.99 -0.95 4.32
CA VAL A 9 -4.37 -1.39 5.59
C VAL A 9 -5.25 -1.00 6.76
N GLU A 10 -5.47 -1.90 7.71
CA GLU A 10 -6.20 -1.59 8.94
C GLU A 10 -5.50 -0.50 9.75
N ASN A 11 -6.23 0.56 10.11
CA ASN A 11 -5.75 1.69 10.88
C ASN A 11 -6.04 1.51 12.38
N LEU A 12 -5.42 0.51 13.00
CA LEU A 12 -5.58 0.17 14.41
C LEU A 12 -5.06 1.26 15.36
N ASN A 13 -4.03 1.99 14.93
CA ASN A 13 -3.45 3.11 15.67
C ASN A 13 -4.26 4.41 15.57
N ASN A 14 -5.42 4.42 14.88
CA ASN A 14 -6.28 5.58 14.68
C ASN A 14 -5.53 6.81 14.12
N ARG A 15 -4.61 6.59 13.18
CA ARG A 15 -3.85 7.64 12.49
C ARG A 15 -4.79 8.58 11.75
N THR A 16 -4.52 9.87 11.79
CA THR A 16 -5.29 10.88 11.05
C THR A 16 -4.80 11.03 9.61
N GLN A 17 -5.64 11.62 8.75
CA GLN A 17 -5.26 11.88 7.37
C GLN A 17 -4.05 12.82 7.29
N GLU A 18 -3.93 13.82 8.18
CA GLU A 18 -2.75 14.68 8.22
C GLU A 18 -1.48 13.93 8.63
N GLU A 19 -1.57 13.01 9.59
CA GLU A 19 -0.43 12.20 10.02
C GLU A 19 0.07 11.29 8.88
N VAL A 20 -0.86 10.60 8.22
CA VAL A 20 -0.56 9.73 7.06
C VAL A 20 0.07 10.56 5.94
N ASN A 21 -0.52 11.70 5.59
CA ASN A 21 0.02 12.60 4.57
C ASN A 21 1.39 13.18 4.98
N ARG A 22 1.64 13.42 6.27
CA ARG A 22 2.96 13.89 6.72
C ARG A 22 4.01 12.77 6.62
N LYS A 23 3.64 11.54 6.94
CA LYS A 23 4.57 10.40 7.00
C LYS A 23 4.87 9.81 5.63
N PHE A 24 3.86 9.70 4.80
CA PHE A 24 3.89 9.01 3.50
C PHE A 24 3.44 9.88 2.33
N GLY A 25 2.99 11.12 2.58
CA GLY A 25 2.59 12.03 1.51
C GLY A 25 3.79 12.39 0.66
N VAL A 26 3.81 11.78 -0.51
CA VAL A 26 4.85 11.91 -1.52
C VAL A 26 4.91 13.38 -1.96
N SER A 27 6.02 14.04 -1.64
CA SER A 27 6.29 15.41 -2.10
C SER A 27 6.76 15.39 -3.55
N LYS A 28 5.96 15.97 -4.45
CA LYS A 28 6.32 16.52 -5.77
C LYS A 28 7.54 15.87 -6.48
N TYR A 29 7.28 14.83 -7.27
CA TYR A 29 8.02 14.56 -8.50
C TYR A 29 7.09 14.84 -9.69
N SER A 30 7.28 16.01 -10.31
CA SER A 30 6.80 16.38 -11.65
C SER A 30 5.38 15.95 -12.07
N GLY A 31 4.43 16.87 -11.92
CA GLY A 31 3.44 17.13 -12.97
C GLY A 31 2.21 16.22 -13.09
N ASP A 32 2.24 14.93 -12.72
CA ASP A 32 1.09 14.05 -12.95
C ASP A 32 0.86 13.03 -11.82
N LYS A 33 -0.22 13.28 -11.07
CA LYS A 33 -0.96 12.42 -10.12
C LYS A 33 -0.14 11.49 -9.19
N PHE A 34 -0.05 11.92 -7.93
CA PHE A 34 0.54 11.19 -6.80
C PHE A 34 -0.46 10.22 -6.15
N PRO A 35 0.02 9.17 -5.44
CA PRO A 35 -0.85 8.31 -4.64
C PRO A 35 -1.51 9.11 -3.53
N GLU A 36 -2.82 9.34 -3.65
CA GLU A 36 -3.62 9.94 -2.61
C GLU A 36 -3.96 8.86 -1.58
N TRP A 37 -3.36 8.98 -0.39
CA TRP A 37 -3.79 8.21 0.76
C TRP A 37 -5.20 8.65 1.14
N LYS A 38 -6.09 7.69 1.39
CA LYS A 38 -7.45 7.96 1.82
C LYS A 38 -7.80 7.09 3.02
N LEU A 39 -8.19 7.73 4.12
CA LEU A 39 -8.82 7.03 5.24
C LEU A 39 -10.30 6.80 4.96
N PHE A 40 -10.80 5.62 5.36
CA PHE A 40 -12.21 5.26 5.22
C PHE A 40 -12.62 4.26 6.31
N LYS A 41 -13.93 4.12 6.52
CA LYS A 41 -14.50 3.10 7.41
C LYS A 41 -15.30 2.11 6.58
N TYR A 42 -15.15 0.83 6.90
CA TYR A 42 -15.83 -0.27 6.21
C TYR A 42 -16.12 -1.39 7.21
N GLN A 43 -17.35 -1.87 7.25
CA GLN A 43 -17.79 -2.93 8.18
C GLN A 43 -17.39 -2.67 9.65
N GLY A 44 -17.49 -1.41 10.10
CA GLY A 44 -17.15 -1.02 11.47
C GLY A 44 -15.66 -0.86 11.78
N LYS A 45 -14.76 -1.13 10.82
CA LYS A 45 -13.30 -0.99 10.96
C LYS A 45 -12.77 0.21 10.19
N HIS A 46 -11.64 0.77 10.65
CA HIS A 46 -10.99 1.92 10.03
C HIS A 46 -9.81 1.47 9.20
N TYR A 47 -9.66 2.03 8.01
CA TYR A 47 -8.64 1.65 7.05
C TYR A 47 -7.97 2.86 6.42
N ALA A 48 -6.76 2.65 5.91
CA ALA A 48 -6.05 3.55 5.03
C ALA A 48 -5.82 2.86 3.68
N ALA A 49 -6.24 3.50 2.59
CA ALA A 49 -5.99 3.01 1.25
C ALA A 49 -5.09 3.96 0.46
N TRP A 50 -4.34 3.41 -0.48
CA TRP A 50 -3.52 4.17 -1.41
C TRP A 50 -3.36 3.40 -2.72
N LEU A 51 -3.21 4.14 -3.81
CA LEU A 51 -2.99 3.59 -5.15
C LEU A 51 -1.50 3.43 -5.42
N MET A 52 -1.04 2.22 -5.66
CA MET A 52 0.36 1.97 -5.95
C MET A 52 0.59 1.82 -7.47
N THR A 53 1.62 2.51 -7.96
CA THR A 53 2.19 2.34 -9.30
C THR A 53 3.60 1.76 -9.12
N PRO A 54 4.05 0.75 -9.89
CA PRO A 54 3.61 0.30 -11.22
C PRO A 54 2.32 -0.54 -11.25
N ARG A 55 1.81 -0.67 -12.48
CA ARG A 55 0.52 -1.26 -12.88
C ARG A 55 0.53 -2.79 -13.10
N TYR A 56 1.65 -3.43 -12.79
CA TYR A 56 1.84 -4.86 -12.95
C TYR A 56 3.07 -5.26 -12.15
N PHE A 57 2.95 -6.33 -11.39
CA PHE A 57 4.07 -6.90 -10.65
C PHE A 57 4.00 -8.42 -10.77
N GLN A 58 5.05 -9.02 -11.34
CA GLN A 58 5.28 -10.45 -11.25
C GLN A 58 6.48 -10.66 -10.31
N PRO A 59 6.28 -11.14 -9.08
CA PRO A 59 7.37 -11.45 -8.16
C PRO A 59 8.45 -12.35 -8.78
N GLU A 60 8.02 -13.23 -9.70
CA GLU A 60 8.88 -14.16 -10.43
C GLU A 60 9.78 -13.49 -11.47
N GLU A 61 9.37 -12.34 -12.02
CA GLU A 61 10.14 -11.61 -13.05
C GLU A 61 11.07 -10.53 -12.46
N ASP A 62 10.75 -10.00 -11.27
CA ASP A 62 11.47 -8.86 -10.67
C ASP A 62 11.50 -8.96 -9.13
N ILE A 63 12.25 -9.93 -8.63
CA ILE A 63 12.31 -10.26 -7.19
C ILE A 63 12.85 -9.10 -6.34
N GLU A 64 13.80 -8.31 -6.85
CA GLU A 64 14.35 -7.16 -6.11
C GLU A 64 13.27 -6.09 -5.87
N ARG A 65 12.45 -5.83 -6.88
CA ARG A 65 11.32 -4.92 -6.76
C ARG A 65 10.22 -5.48 -5.85
N TRP A 66 10.03 -6.81 -5.81
CA TRP A 66 9.13 -7.44 -4.83
C TRP A 66 9.59 -7.13 -3.42
N GLU A 67 10.87 -7.35 -3.13
CA GLU A 67 11.43 -7.21 -1.79
C GLU A 67 11.46 -5.73 -1.37
N ALA A 68 11.72 -4.81 -2.30
CA ALA A 68 11.57 -3.38 -2.05
C ALA A 68 10.12 -2.99 -1.68
N LEU A 69 9.14 -3.55 -2.39
CA LEU A 69 7.73 -3.36 -2.09
C LEU A 69 7.36 -3.98 -0.73
N ARG A 70 7.77 -5.22 -0.46
CA ARG A 70 7.54 -5.89 0.83
C ARG A 70 8.06 -5.06 1.98
N LYS A 71 9.31 -4.56 1.88
CA LYS A 71 9.87 -3.63 2.87
C LYS A 71 8.94 -2.45 3.14
N TYR A 72 8.37 -1.87 2.08
CA TYR A 72 7.48 -0.74 2.22
C TYR A 72 6.13 -1.12 2.85
N LEU A 73 5.55 -2.26 2.46
CA LEU A 73 4.31 -2.79 3.04
C LEU A 73 4.46 -3.10 4.53
N VAL A 74 5.58 -3.70 4.95
CA VAL A 74 5.88 -3.94 6.38
C VAL A 74 5.90 -2.62 7.15
N ARG A 75 6.64 -1.62 6.65
CA ARG A 75 6.72 -0.31 7.29
C ARG A 75 5.35 0.39 7.39
N ILE A 76 4.52 0.27 6.36
CA ILE A 76 3.15 0.80 6.36
C ILE A 76 2.33 0.08 7.43
N ARG A 77 2.35 -1.26 7.41
CA ARG A 77 1.64 -2.11 8.37
C ARG A 77 1.99 -1.75 9.82
N GLU A 78 3.28 -1.63 10.13
CA GLU A 78 3.75 -1.23 11.47
C GLU A 78 3.23 0.15 11.87
N TYR A 79 3.27 1.12 10.96
CA TYR A 79 2.80 2.48 11.23
C TYR A 79 1.32 2.53 11.65
N PHE A 80 0.51 1.70 10.98
CA PHE A 80 -0.93 1.60 11.23
C PHE A 80 -1.31 0.62 12.36
N GLY A 81 -0.35 -0.15 12.89
CA GLY A 81 -0.52 -0.94 14.12
C GLY A 81 -0.48 -2.46 13.93
N GLY A 82 0.05 -2.95 12.81
CA GLY A 82 0.28 -4.39 12.62
C GLY A 82 -0.91 -5.17 12.04
N GLY A 83 -2.00 -4.49 11.67
CA GLY A 83 -3.22 -5.12 11.16
C GLY A 83 -3.07 -5.70 9.75
N ASP A 84 -4.21 -6.15 9.22
CA ASP A 84 -4.26 -6.79 7.90
C ASP A 84 -3.93 -5.79 6.78
N VAL A 85 -3.22 -6.30 5.76
CA VAL A 85 -2.92 -5.59 4.51
C VAL A 85 -3.64 -6.32 3.38
N MET A 86 -4.55 -5.62 2.71
CA MET A 86 -5.34 -6.14 1.61
C MET A 86 -4.87 -5.54 0.28
N VAL A 87 -4.76 -6.39 -0.73
CA VAL A 87 -4.38 -6.02 -2.09
C VAL A 87 -5.52 -6.32 -3.05
N THR A 88 -5.93 -5.30 -3.79
CA THR A 88 -6.84 -5.43 -4.93
C THR A 88 -6.32 -4.58 -6.07
N ASN A 89 -7.10 -4.44 -7.13
CA ASN A 89 -6.73 -3.71 -8.31
C ASN A 89 -7.84 -2.71 -8.72
N ASP A 90 -7.45 -1.67 -9.46
CA ASP A 90 -8.35 -0.58 -9.84
C ASP A 90 -9.38 -0.93 -10.92
N VAL A 91 -9.29 -2.14 -11.51
CA VAL A 91 -10.32 -2.71 -12.38
C VAL A 91 -11.46 -3.31 -11.57
N ILE A 92 -11.14 -3.92 -10.42
CA ILE A 92 -12.12 -4.55 -9.51
C ILE A 92 -12.66 -3.51 -8.51
N SER A 93 -11.80 -2.72 -7.87
CA SER A 93 -12.18 -1.68 -6.90
C SER A 93 -12.11 -0.30 -7.55
N MET A 94 -12.94 -0.04 -8.58
CA MET A 94 -12.94 1.18 -9.39
C MET A 94 -12.68 2.46 -8.56
N LYS A 95 -11.40 2.88 -8.49
CA LYS A 95 -10.87 4.02 -7.70
C LYS A 95 -10.88 3.82 -6.18
N LEU A 96 -10.05 4.64 -5.49
CA LEU A 96 -9.94 4.70 -4.04
C LEU A 96 -11.30 4.53 -3.35
N PRO A 97 -11.37 3.82 -2.21
CA PRO A 97 -12.61 3.45 -1.54
C PRO A 97 -13.56 4.65 -1.42
N PRO A 98 -14.88 4.44 -1.55
CA PRO A 98 -15.88 5.51 -1.45
C PRO A 98 -15.78 6.25 -0.11
N SER A 99 -16.24 7.50 -0.07
CA SER A 99 -16.27 8.29 1.18
C SER A 99 -17.27 7.76 2.20
N ASP A 100 -18.23 6.97 1.75
CA ASP A 100 -19.41 6.58 2.52
C ASP A 100 -19.25 5.13 3.00
N GLU A 101 -19.67 4.85 4.23
CA GLU A 101 -19.34 3.62 4.98
C GLU A 101 -19.93 2.32 4.38
N ASP A 102 -20.86 2.42 3.44
CA ASP A 102 -21.71 1.31 2.98
C ASP A 102 -21.95 1.34 1.45
N ASP A 103 -20.89 1.44 0.66
CA ASP A 103 -21.02 1.10 -0.77
C ASP A 103 -20.97 -0.42 -0.93
N ASP A 104 -22.13 -1.03 -1.16
CA ASP A 104 -22.30 -2.47 -1.39
C ASP A 104 -21.49 -3.00 -2.60
N THR A 105 -20.98 -2.11 -3.45
CA THR A 105 -20.12 -2.47 -4.58
C THR A 105 -18.63 -2.51 -4.23
N PHE A 106 -18.24 -1.95 -3.09
CA PHE A 106 -16.87 -1.97 -2.61
C PHE A 106 -16.57 -3.26 -1.82
N SER A 107 -15.55 -3.98 -2.27
CA SER A 107 -14.99 -5.12 -1.57
C SER A 107 -13.53 -4.86 -1.23
N LEU A 108 -13.12 -5.24 -0.02
CA LEU A 108 -11.71 -5.32 0.33
C LEU A 108 -11.02 -6.37 -0.55
N GLY A 109 -9.76 -6.11 -0.89
CA GLY A 109 -8.95 -7.06 -1.64
C GLY A 109 -8.62 -8.33 -0.87
N TRP A 110 -7.75 -9.14 -1.48
CA TRP A 110 -7.21 -10.31 -0.81
C TRP A 110 -6.23 -9.88 0.28
N ALA A 111 -6.37 -10.43 1.48
CA ALA A 111 -5.41 -10.24 2.55
C ALA A 111 -4.11 -10.96 2.22
N LEU A 112 -2.98 -10.26 2.39
CA LEU A 112 -1.65 -10.86 2.30
C LEU A 112 -1.37 -11.72 3.54
N SER A 113 -0.67 -12.83 3.33
CA SER A 113 -0.18 -13.68 4.39
C SER A 113 0.98 -13.05 5.17
N GLU A 114 1.27 -13.57 6.37
CA GLU A 114 2.44 -13.15 7.16
C GLU A 114 3.77 -13.40 6.43
N GLU A 115 3.85 -14.44 5.59
CA GLU A 115 5.05 -14.72 4.78
C GLU A 115 5.27 -13.63 3.72
N GLU A 116 4.19 -13.18 3.07
CA GLU A 116 4.23 -12.07 2.11
C GLU A 116 4.50 -10.72 2.78
N LEU A 117 4.21 -10.60 4.08
CA LEU A 117 4.42 -9.42 4.91
C LEU A 117 5.64 -9.54 5.85
N ALA A 118 6.51 -10.52 5.65
CA ALA A 118 7.77 -10.59 6.39
C ALA A 118 8.77 -9.58 5.80
N GLU A 119 9.69 -9.08 6.64
CA GLU A 119 10.79 -8.24 6.16
C GLU A 119 11.64 -8.98 5.11
N PRO A 120 12.23 -8.26 4.14
CA PRO A 120 13.19 -8.85 3.22
C PRO A 120 14.39 -9.46 3.93
N ASP A 121 14.92 -10.53 3.36
CA ASP A 121 16.21 -11.07 3.79
C ASP A 121 17.33 -10.12 3.37
N TYR A 122 17.80 -9.31 4.31
CA TYR A 122 18.84 -8.33 4.05
C TYR A 122 20.26 -8.92 3.97
N GLU A 123 20.44 -10.22 4.19
CA GLU A 123 21.68 -10.91 3.81
C GLU A 123 21.71 -11.17 2.31
N ILE A 124 20.54 -11.45 1.71
CA ILE A 124 20.36 -11.63 0.27
C ILE A 124 20.26 -10.27 -0.45
N TYR A 125 19.57 -9.29 0.13
CA TYR A 125 19.29 -7.98 -0.46
C TYR A 125 19.82 -6.81 0.40
N PRO A 126 21.15 -6.68 0.57
CA PRO A 126 21.74 -5.68 1.47
C PRO A 126 21.48 -4.23 1.05
N GLU A 127 21.30 -3.97 -0.25
CA GLU A 127 20.97 -2.66 -0.82
C GLU A 127 19.65 -2.10 -0.29
N LEU A 128 18.71 -2.97 0.09
CA LEU A 128 17.42 -2.56 0.64
C LEU A 128 17.54 -1.99 2.05
N LYS A 129 18.65 -2.19 2.78
CA LYS A 129 18.86 -1.60 4.12
C LYS A 129 18.84 -0.06 4.12
N GLY A 130 19.30 0.57 3.01
CA GLY A 130 19.56 2.02 2.95
C GLY A 130 18.72 2.81 1.93
N ILE A 131 17.90 2.14 1.12
CA ILE A 131 17.06 2.81 0.10
C ILE A 131 15.77 3.33 0.74
N GLU A 132 15.47 4.62 0.53
CA GLU A 132 14.11 5.15 0.68
C GLU A 132 13.23 4.43 -0.33
N GLU A 133 12.28 3.63 0.14
CA GLU A 133 11.67 2.50 -0.58
C GLU A 133 11.02 2.88 -1.93
N LEU A 134 10.65 4.16 -2.09
CA LEU A 134 10.07 4.70 -3.32
C LEU A 134 11.09 4.98 -4.45
N LYS A 135 12.39 5.14 -4.14
CA LYS A 135 13.44 5.34 -5.17
C LYS A 135 13.76 4.06 -5.94
N GLY A 136 13.54 2.89 -5.35
CA GLY A 136 13.70 1.59 -6.01
C GLY A 136 12.48 1.16 -6.84
N LEU A 137 11.36 1.89 -6.74
CA LEU A 137 10.13 1.61 -7.50
C LEU A 137 10.02 2.42 -8.80
N ALA A 138 10.91 3.41 -9.00
CA ALA A 138 10.95 4.36 -10.11
C ALA A 138 11.68 3.82 -11.35
#